data_AF-A0A0H5GBM7-F1
#
_entry.id   AF-A0A0H5GBM7-F1
#
_cell.length_a   1.000
_cell.length_b   1.000
_cell.length_c   1.000
_cell.angle_alpha   90.00
_cell.angle_beta   90.00
_cell.angle_gamma   90.00
#
_symmetry.space_group_name_H-M   'P 1'
#
loop_
_entity.id
_entity.type
_entity.pdbx_description
1 polymer ?
#
loop_
_entity_poly.entity_id
_entity_poly.type
_entity_poly.pdbx_seq_one_letter_code
_entity_poly.pdbx_strand_id
1 'polypeptide(L)'
;MDFTIIADNWTYLLWGTFPDGPLGGAALTLLISLLAGVASAILGTALGVALAMSRGVWAAVLAAALGFFRAIPVIMLIFWTYFLLPIVFGVDIPEITTVVCALALIASAYLAHAVKAGIVAIGAGQWQAGLSLGFNRWQVLWFVVLPQALRMMVPSFINQWISLIKDTSLAYIVGVNELTFLATQVNNRSMVYPMEVFLFVALVYFVLCLTLDLLANGLNRRFSSQNAINKQSAIKRSWRWWRNKAVLPAS
;
A
#
# COMPACT_ATOMS: atom_id res chain seq x y z
N MET A 1 29.93 21.92 -4.18
CA MET A 1 29.13 20.95 -3.41
C MET A 1 30.04 20.33 -2.39
N ASP A 2 29.66 20.35 -1.13
CA ASP A 2 30.45 19.78 -0.04
C ASP A 2 29.71 18.58 0.58
N PHE A 3 30.21 17.38 0.30
CA PHE A 3 29.61 16.13 0.78
C PHE A 3 30.15 15.69 2.15
N THR A 4 31.07 16.44 2.76
CA THR A 4 31.57 16.15 4.11
C THR A 4 30.44 16.15 5.14
N ILE A 5 29.46 17.05 4.99
CA ILE A 5 28.28 17.10 5.84
C ILE A 5 27.50 15.78 5.87
N ILE A 6 27.47 15.05 4.76
CA ILE A 6 26.84 13.73 4.69
C ILE A 6 27.75 12.68 5.33
N ALA A 7 29.05 12.71 5.05
CA ALA A 7 30.02 11.80 5.65
C ALA A 7 30.04 11.90 7.19
N ASP A 8 29.75 13.08 7.73
CA ASP A 8 29.71 13.32 9.17
C ASP A 8 28.37 12.93 9.82
N ASN A 9 27.28 12.91 9.04
CA ASN A 9 25.91 12.72 9.56
C ASN A 9 25.16 11.50 9.01
N TRP A 10 25.74 10.70 8.12
CA TRP A 10 25.01 9.59 7.46
C TRP A 10 24.48 8.56 8.46
N THR A 11 25.23 8.25 9.52
CA THR A 11 24.77 7.33 10.58
C THR A 11 23.55 7.89 11.31
N TYR A 12 23.58 9.18 11.66
CA TYR A 12 22.46 9.88 12.28
C TYR A 12 21.25 9.91 11.35
N LEU A 13 21.43 10.17 10.05
CA LEU A 13 20.33 10.18 9.08
C LEU A 13 19.72 8.78 8.85
N LEU A 14 20.50 7.71 8.98
CA LEU A 14 20.00 6.35 8.78
C LEU A 14 19.36 5.75 10.04
N TRP A 15 19.95 5.99 11.22
CA TRP A 15 19.59 5.30 12.47
C TRP A 15 19.11 6.22 13.59
N GLY A 16 19.23 7.54 13.41
CA GLY A 16 19.01 8.51 14.48
C GLY A 16 20.09 8.40 15.55
N THR A 17 19.65 8.44 16.80
CA THR A 17 20.53 8.35 17.98
C THR A 17 20.78 6.91 18.45
N PHE A 18 20.23 5.90 17.76
CA PHE A 18 20.41 4.50 18.10
C PHE A 18 21.88 4.06 17.97
N PRO A 19 22.44 3.26 18.89
CA PRO A 19 21.77 2.55 19.99
C PRO A 19 21.62 3.33 21.31
N ASP A 20 22.28 4.48 21.45
CA ASP A 20 22.31 5.25 22.70
C ASP A 20 21.00 6.00 22.99
N GLY A 21 20.15 6.14 21.99
CA GLY A 21 18.83 6.75 22.07
C GLY A 21 17.78 6.05 21.18
N PRO A 22 16.60 6.67 21.00
CA PRO A 22 15.54 6.07 20.18
C PRO A 22 15.96 5.92 18.71
N LEU A 23 15.35 4.93 18.06
CA LEU A 23 15.49 4.73 16.62
C LEU A 23 14.93 5.93 15.86
N GLY A 24 15.71 6.45 14.91
CA GLY A 24 15.31 7.56 14.06
C GLY A 24 15.69 7.34 12.60
N GLY A 25 15.55 8.40 11.81
CA GLY A 25 16.04 8.44 10.45
C GLY A 25 15.35 7.46 9.52
N ALA A 26 16.09 6.98 8.52
CA ALA A 26 15.59 6.03 7.52
C ALA A 26 15.05 4.72 8.14
N ALA A 27 15.64 4.26 9.25
CA ALA A 27 15.18 3.06 9.95
C ALA A 27 13.78 3.26 10.56
N LEU A 28 13.54 4.44 11.17
CA LEU A 28 12.20 4.77 11.69
C LEU A 28 11.18 4.98 10.56
N THR A 29 11.56 5.62 9.45
CA THR A 29 10.75 5.73 8.23
C THR A 29 10.26 4.34 7.77
N LEU A 30 11.16 3.36 7.72
CA LEU A 30 10.79 1.98 7.35
C LEU A 30 9.86 1.34 8.37
N LEU A 31 10.13 1.50 9.68
CA LEU A 31 9.28 0.96 10.73
C LEU A 31 7.86 1.52 10.67
N ILE A 32 7.71 2.85 10.55
CA ILE A 32 6.40 3.51 10.41
C ILE A 32 5.67 3.00 9.17
N SER A 33 6.37 2.94 8.02
CA SER A 33 5.79 2.45 6.77
C SER A 33 5.33 0.99 6.87
N LEU A 34 6.07 0.15 7.59
CA LEU A 34 5.75 -1.26 7.81
C LEU A 34 4.51 -1.40 8.70
N LEU A 35 4.47 -0.69 9.83
CA LEU A 35 3.33 -0.73 10.76
C LEU A 35 2.05 -0.22 10.08
N ALA A 36 2.13 0.94 9.40
CA ALA A 36 1.01 1.48 8.64
C ALA A 36 0.62 0.57 7.47
N GLY A 37 1.59 -0.05 6.80
CA GLY A 37 1.37 -0.99 5.69
C GLY A 37 0.62 -2.25 6.13
N VAL A 38 1.04 -2.87 7.25
CA VAL A 38 0.37 -4.05 7.81
C VAL A 38 -1.04 -3.68 8.30
N ALA A 39 -1.19 -2.59 9.05
CA ALA A 39 -2.48 -2.15 9.56
C ALA A 39 -3.45 -1.81 8.40
N SER A 40 -2.99 -1.08 7.39
CA SER A 40 -3.81 -0.74 6.22
C SER A 40 -4.14 -1.94 5.35
N ALA A 41 -3.25 -2.92 5.22
CA ALA A 41 -3.54 -4.16 4.50
C ALA A 41 -4.67 -4.96 5.14
N ILE A 42 -4.66 -5.08 6.48
CA ILE A 42 -5.71 -5.76 7.25
C ILE A 42 -7.02 -4.98 7.15
N LEU A 43 -6.99 -3.68 7.52
CA LEU A 43 -8.18 -2.83 7.52
C LEU A 43 -8.76 -2.66 6.12
N GLY A 44 -7.92 -2.42 5.12
CA GLY A 44 -8.33 -2.24 3.73
C GLY A 44 -8.92 -3.50 3.13
N THR A 45 -8.39 -4.69 3.46
CA THR A 45 -9.01 -5.95 3.05
C THR A 45 -10.38 -6.14 3.69
N ALA A 46 -10.51 -5.91 4.99
CA ALA A 46 -11.79 -6.02 5.70
C ALA A 46 -12.83 -5.04 5.14
N LEU A 47 -12.47 -3.76 4.99
CA LEU A 47 -13.34 -2.72 4.46
C LEU A 47 -13.67 -2.94 2.98
N GLY A 48 -12.74 -3.46 2.18
CA GLY A 48 -12.97 -3.80 0.78
C GLY A 48 -13.91 -4.99 0.59
N VAL A 49 -13.78 -6.02 1.43
CA VAL A 49 -14.74 -7.13 1.52
C VAL A 49 -16.12 -6.61 1.92
N ALA A 50 -16.19 -5.80 2.98
CA ALA A 50 -17.45 -5.18 3.41
C ALA A 50 -18.09 -4.37 2.28
N LEU A 51 -17.30 -3.57 1.56
CA LEU A 51 -17.77 -2.75 0.44
C LEU A 51 -18.22 -3.59 -0.78
N ALA A 52 -17.57 -4.72 -1.05
CA ALA A 52 -17.96 -5.63 -2.13
C ALA A 52 -19.24 -6.41 -1.82
N MET A 53 -19.49 -6.69 -0.53
CA MET A 53 -20.61 -7.50 -0.07
C MET A 53 -21.84 -6.67 0.33
N SER A 54 -21.65 -5.38 0.62
CA SER A 54 -22.74 -4.45 0.92
C SER A 54 -23.57 -4.10 -0.31
N ARG A 55 -24.83 -3.71 -0.10
CA ARG A 55 -25.77 -3.28 -1.15
C ARG A 55 -26.57 -2.05 -0.71
N GLY A 56 -27.12 -1.32 -1.69
CA GLY A 56 -28.00 -0.18 -1.46
C GLY A 56 -27.34 0.93 -0.64
N VAL A 57 -28.07 1.47 0.34
CA VAL A 57 -27.65 2.61 1.17
C VAL A 57 -26.37 2.30 1.95
N TRP A 58 -26.21 1.10 2.50
CA TRP A 58 -25.01 0.72 3.26
C TRP A 58 -23.73 0.74 2.42
N ALA A 59 -23.81 0.27 1.17
CA ALA A 59 -22.68 0.35 0.25
C ALA A 59 -22.34 1.81 -0.10
N ALA A 60 -23.35 2.68 -0.22
CA ALA A 60 -23.15 4.10 -0.49
C ALA A 60 -22.52 4.83 0.71
N VAL A 61 -22.99 4.57 1.93
CA VAL A 61 -22.42 5.14 3.17
C VAL A 61 -20.97 4.72 3.35
N LEU A 62 -20.67 3.42 3.19
CA LEU A 62 -19.30 2.94 3.31
C LEU A 62 -18.40 3.52 2.20
N ALA A 63 -18.89 3.59 0.95
CA ALA A 63 -18.15 4.23 -0.14
C ALA A 63 -17.89 5.72 0.13
N ALA A 64 -18.86 6.44 0.70
CA ALA A 64 -18.72 7.84 1.05
C ALA A 64 -17.69 8.03 2.18
N ALA A 65 -17.73 7.20 3.23
CA ALA A 65 -16.75 7.24 4.31
C ALA A 65 -15.33 6.98 3.83
N LEU A 66 -15.13 5.97 2.97
CA LEU A 66 -13.81 5.71 2.36
C LEU A 66 -13.40 6.83 1.39
N GLY A 67 -14.36 7.39 0.65
CA GLY A 67 -14.15 8.54 -0.22
C GLY A 67 -13.70 9.79 0.53
N PHE A 68 -14.25 10.03 1.73
CA PHE A 68 -13.85 11.12 2.61
C PHE A 68 -12.37 11.03 2.99
N PHE A 69 -11.90 9.87 3.48
CA PHE A 69 -10.48 9.69 3.81
C PHE A 69 -9.56 9.90 2.60
N ARG A 70 -10.00 9.49 1.40
CA ARG A 70 -9.22 9.68 0.15
C ARG A 70 -9.25 11.11 -0.38
N ALA A 71 -10.21 11.92 0.05
CA ALA A 71 -10.33 13.32 -0.36
C ALA A 71 -9.51 14.26 0.52
N ILE A 72 -9.14 13.83 1.74
CA ILE A 72 -8.38 14.63 2.70
C ILE A 72 -6.88 14.53 2.39
N PRO A 73 -6.14 15.66 2.39
CA PRO A 73 -4.69 15.64 2.33
C PRO A 73 -4.08 14.82 3.48
N VAL A 74 -3.13 13.92 3.19
CA VAL A 74 -2.47 13.06 4.19
C VAL A 74 -1.94 13.86 5.37
N ILE A 75 -1.30 15.00 5.09
CA ILE A 75 -0.75 15.89 6.12
C ILE A 75 -1.82 16.39 7.10
N MET A 76 -3.03 16.66 6.61
CA MET A 76 -4.15 17.10 7.45
C MET A 76 -4.69 15.96 8.31
N LEU A 77 -4.71 14.74 7.77
CA LEU A 77 -5.10 13.56 8.52
C LEU A 77 -4.09 13.25 9.64
N ILE A 78 -2.78 13.40 9.38
CA ILE A 78 -1.73 13.30 10.41
C ILE A 78 -1.97 14.35 11.50
N PHE A 79 -2.20 15.61 11.12
CA PHE A 79 -2.47 16.69 12.07
C PHE A 79 -3.70 16.39 12.93
N TRP A 80 -4.82 15.97 12.33
CA TRP A 80 -6.03 15.62 13.08
C TRP A 80 -5.83 14.43 13.99
N THR A 81 -5.21 13.34 13.53
CA THR A 81 -4.98 12.18 14.41
C THR A 81 -4.05 12.52 15.57
N TYR A 82 -3.04 13.36 15.36
CA TYR A 82 -2.14 13.83 16.41
C TYR A 82 -2.89 14.57 17.53
N PHE A 83 -3.81 15.48 17.19
CA PHE A 83 -4.56 16.25 18.21
C PHE A 83 -5.82 15.56 18.71
N LEU A 84 -6.59 14.88 17.85
CA LEU A 84 -7.89 14.32 18.21
C LEU A 84 -7.77 12.98 18.95
N LEU A 85 -6.81 12.11 18.60
CA LEU A 85 -6.71 10.80 19.26
C LEU A 85 -6.51 10.94 20.78
N PRO A 86 -5.58 11.77 21.29
CA PRO A 86 -5.42 11.96 22.74
C PRO A 86 -6.69 12.50 23.41
N ILE A 87 -7.40 13.42 22.76
CA ILE A 87 -8.66 14.00 23.28
C ILE A 87 -9.75 12.93 23.37
N VAL A 88 -9.89 12.10 22.34
CA VAL A 88 -10.93 11.06 22.27
C VAL A 88 -10.68 9.95 23.28
N PHE A 89 -9.43 9.51 23.45
CA PHE A 89 -9.08 8.42 24.35
C PHE A 89 -8.74 8.88 25.78
N GLY A 90 -8.57 10.19 26.01
CA GLY A 90 -8.23 10.76 27.32
C GLY A 90 -6.85 10.34 27.83
N VAL A 91 -5.94 9.93 26.94
CA VAL A 91 -4.59 9.46 27.27
C VAL A 91 -3.57 10.08 26.32
N ASP A 92 -2.34 10.25 26.79
CA ASP A 92 -1.24 10.67 25.95
C ASP A 92 -0.90 9.56 24.95
N ILE A 93 -0.98 9.88 23.65
CA ILE A 93 -0.68 8.93 22.58
C ILE A 93 0.62 9.35 21.91
N PRO A 94 1.59 8.43 21.77
CA PRO A 94 2.85 8.74 21.09
C PRO A 94 2.64 9.22 19.66
N GLU A 95 3.43 10.21 19.25
CA GLU A 95 3.44 10.80 17.90
C GLU A 95 3.59 9.77 16.76
N ILE A 96 4.41 8.73 16.98
CA ILE A 96 4.59 7.62 16.04
C ILE A 96 3.26 6.87 15.85
N THR A 97 2.53 6.61 16.94
CA THR A 97 1.24 5.92 16.90
C THR A 97 0.21 6.74 16.16
N THR A 98 0.14 8.06 16.40
CA THR A 98 -0.80 8.93 15.70
C THR A 98 -0.53 8.98 14.19
N VAL A 99 0.74 9.05 13.80
CA VAL A 99 1.16 9.01 12.39
C VAL A 99 0.83 7.66 11.75
N VAL A 100 1.15 6.55 12.41
CA VAL A 100 0.81 5.20 11.92
C VAL A 100 -0.70 5.06 11.74
N CYS A 101 -1.51 5.57 12.67
CA CYS A 101 -2.97 5.58 12.54
C CYS A 101 -3.46 6.38 11.33
N ALA A 102 -2.99 7.62 11.14
CA ALA A 102 -3.38 8.43 9.98
C ALA A 102 -3.03 7.74 8.66
N LEU A 103 -1.78 7.28 8.54
CA LEU A 103 -1.28 6.61 7.35
C LEU A 103 -2.03 5.30 7.09
N ALA A 104 -2.31 4.51 8.13
CA ALA A 104 -3.08 3.28 8.02
C ALA A 104 -4.51 3.54 7.56
N LEU A 105 -5.18 4.57 8.09
CA LEU A 105 -6.55 4.93 7.73
C LEU A 105 -6.66 5.32 6.26
N ILE A 106 -5.81 6.24 5.78
CA ILE A 106 -5.88 6.65 4.38
C ILE A 106 -5.50 5.50 3.44
N ALA A 107 -4.44 4.76 3.72
CA ALA A 107 -4.03 3.63 2.91
C ALA A 107 -5.09 2.52 2.90
N SER A 108 -5.76 2.26 4.03
CA SER A 108 -6.86 1.29 4.09
C SER A 108 -8.03 1.70 3.20
N ALA A 109 -8.31 3.01 3.07
CA ALA A 109 -9.36 3.49 2.20
C ALA A 109 -9.05 3.25 0.72
N TYR A 110 -7.80 3.49 0.29
CA TYR A 110 -7.36 3.14 -1.07
C TYR A 110 -7.41 1.62 -1.31
N LEU A 111 -6.91 0.82 -0.36
CA LEU A 111 -6.91 -0.63 -0.46
C LEU A 111 -8.30 -1.24 -0.44
N ALA A 112 -9.25 -0.65 0.29
CA ALA A 112 -10.65 -1.10 0.29
C ALA A 112 -11.27 -1.04 -1.11
N HIS A 113 -11.03 0.05 -1.84
CA HIS A 113 -11.50 0.15 -3.22
C HIS A 113 -10.78 -0.83 -4.16
N ALA A 114 -9.46 -1.03 -3.98
CA ALA A 114 -8.71 -2.02 -4.75
C ALA A 114 -9.25 -3.44 -4.51
N VAL A 115 -9.41 -3.85 -3.25
CA VAL A 115 -9.95 -5.16 -2.87
C VAL A 115 -11.38 -5.34 -3.41
N LYS A 116 -12.24 -4.32 -3.30
CA LYS A 116 -13.57 -4.36 -3.92
C LYS A 116 -13.48 -4.60 -5.43
N ALA A 117 -12.62 -3.86 -6.13
CA ALA A 117 -12.42 -4.01 -7.57
C ALA A 117 -11.89 -5.42 -7.91
N GLY A 118 -10.97 -5.97 -7.13
CA GLY A 118 -10.46 -7.33 -7.27
C GLY A 118 -11.54 -8.39 -7.09
N ILE A 119 -12.42 -8.25 -6.09
CA ILE A 119 -13.54 -9.17 -5.86
C ILE A 119 -14.54 -9.12 -7.03
N VAL A 120 -14.85 -7.92 -7.53
CA VAL A 120 -15.76 -7.72 -8.66
C VAL A 120 -15.17 -8.23 -9.98
N ALA A 121 -13.84 -8.20 -10.14
CA ALA A 121 -13.16 -8.70 -11.32
C ALA A 121 -13.22 -10.22 -11.47
N ILE A 122 -13.49 -10.96 -10.39
CA ILE A 122 -13.70 -12.41 -10.46
C ILE A 122 -15.04 -12.70 -11.12
N GLY A 123 -15.00 -13.39 -12.27
CA GLY A 123 -16.17 -13.66 -13.10
C GLY A 123 -17.28 -14.40 -12.36
N ALA A 124 -18.53 -14.08 -12.72
CA ALA A 124 -19.75 -14.63 -12.10
C ALA A 124 -19.79 -16.18 -12.10
N GLY A 125 -19.11 -16.85 -13.05
CA GLY A 125 -19.04 -18.30 -13.10
C GLY A 125 -18.40 -18.95 -11.85
N GLN A 126 -17.38 -18.31 -11.24
CA GLN A 126 -16.80 -18.81 -9.98
C GLN A 126 -17.79 -18.71 -8.82
N TRP A 127 -18.56 -17.61 -8.80
CA TRP A 127 -19.63 -17.42 -7.83
C TRP A 127 -20.74 -18.46 -7.99
N GLN A 128 -21.22 -18.65 -9.23
CA GLN A 128 -22.28 -19.60 -9.56
C GLN A 128 -21.86 -21.04 -9.29
N ALA A 129 -20.63 -21.43 -9.66
CA ALA A 129 -20.11 -22.77 -9.41
C ALA A 129 -20.07 -23.10 -7.91
N GLY A 130 -19.59 -22.18 -7.07
CA GLY A 130 -19.60 -22.37 -5.63
C GLY A 130 -21.01 -22.51 -5.05
N LEU A 131 -21.96 -21.67 -5.50
CA LEU A 131 -23.35 -21.77 -5.09
C LEU A 131 -24.00 -23.10 -5.52
N SER A 132 -23.69 -23.61 -6.71
CA SER A 132 -24.17 -24.92 -7.20
C SER A 132 -23.61 -26.10 -6.42
N LEU A 133 -22.45 -25.93 -5.77
CA LEU A 133 -21.86 -26.92 -4.87
C LEU A 133 -22.46 -26.86 -3.45
N GLY A 134 -23.48 -26.03 -3.22
CA GLY A 134 -24.15 -25.88 -1.92
C GLY A 134 -23.47 -24.91 -0.96
N PHE A 135 -22.43 -24.19 -1.39
CA PHE A 135 -21.86 -23.11 -0.58
C PHE A 135 -22.80 -21.91 -0.53
N ASN A 136 -22.85 -21.25 0.62
CA ASN A 136 -23.44 -19.93 0.73
C ASN A 136 -22.49 -18.85 0.18
N ARG A 137 -23.02 -17.65 -0.08
CA ARG A 137 -22.27 -16.54 -0.69
C ARG A 137 -20.99 -16.16 0.09
N TRP A 138 -21.01 -16.26 1.42
CA TRP A 138 -19.84 -15.97 2.26
C TRP A 138 -18.78 -17.06 2.18
N GLN A 139 -19.18 -18.33 2.12
CA GLN A 139 -18.27 -19.45 1.90
C GLN A 139 -17.59 -19.34 0.54
N VAL A 140 -18.35 -19.04 -0.52
CA VAL A 140 -17.77 -18.80 -1.86
C VAL A 140 -16.79 -17.63 -1.83
N LEU A 141 -17.12 -16.55 -1.12
CA LEU A 141 -16.21 -15.42 -0.95
C LEU A 141 -14.90 -15.86 -0.27
N TRP A 142 -14.97 -16.46 0.92
CA TRP A 142 -13.78 -16.76 1.72
C TRP A 142 -12.90 -17.85 1.11
N PHE A 143 -13.49 -18.90 0.55
CA PHE A 143 -12.75 -20.07 0.08
C PHE A 143 -12.34 -19.99 -1.39
N VAL A 144 -13.06 -19.23 -2.21
CA VAL A 144 -12.82 -19.21 -3.67
C VAL A 144 -12.43 -17.83 -4.15
N VAL A 145 -13.27 -16.83 -3.92
CA VAL A 145 -13.16 -15.52 -4.60
C VAL A 145 -12.08 -14.65 -3.96
N LEU A 146 -12.08 -14.52 -2.63
CA LEU A 146 -11.17 -13.62 -1.91
C LEU A 146 -9.69 -14.02 -2.09
N PRO A 147 -9.28 -15.31 -1.97
CA PRO A 147 -7.89 -15.69 -2.22
C PRO A 147 -7.43 -15.37 -3.64
N GLN A 148 -8.32 -15.51 -4.64
CA GLN A 148 -8.03 -15.17 -6.03
C GLN A 148 -7.93 -13.65 -6.23
N ALA A 149 -8.89 -12.90 -5.69
CA ALA A 149 -8.92 -11.45 -5.75
C ALA A 149 -7.68 -10.84 -5.08
N LEU A 150 -7.29 -11.30 -3.89
CA LEU A 150 -6.11 -10.78 -3.19
C LEU A 150 -4.83 -11.01 -3.97
N ARG A 151 -4.66 -12.17 -4.64
CA ARG A 151 -3.52 -12.42 -5.54
C ARG A 151 -3.47 -11.43 -6.69
N MET A 152 -4.62 -11.08 -7.27
CA MET A 152 -4.70 -10.06 -8.33
C MET A 152 -4.37 -8.66 -7.81
N MET A 153 -4.66 -8.38 -6.53
CA MET A 153 -4.47 -7.06 -5.91
C MET A 153 -3.08 -6.86 -5.30
N VAL A 154 -2.22 -7.88 -5.22
CA VAL A 154 -0.83 -7.75 -4.73
C VAL A 154 -0.09 -6.51 -5.27
N PRO A 155 -0.15 -6.17 -6.58
CA PRO A 155 0.48 -4.96 -7.11
C PRO A 155 -0.07 -3.67 -6.47
N SER A 156 -1.37 -3.60 -6.19
CA SER A 156 -2.00 -2.45 -5.52
C SER A 156 -1.53 -2.31 -4.06
N PHE A 157 -1.37 -3.42 -3.33
CA PHE A 157 -0.84 -3.40 -1.97
C PHE A 157 0.59 -2.89 -1.92
N ILE A 158 1.42 -3.33 -2.86
CA ILE A 158 2.81 -2.89 -2.98
C ILE A 158 2.88 -1.41 -3.33
N ASN A 159 2.10 -0.95 -4.31
CA ASN A 159 2.05 0.47 -4.68
C ASN A 159 1.62 1.35 -3.51
N GLN A 160 0.69 0.86 -2.69
CA GLN A 160 0.29 1.56 -1.49
C GLN A 160 1.43 1.61 -0.46
N TRP A 161 2.20 0.53 -0.29
CA TRP A 161 3.35 0.53 0.61
C TRP A 161 4.47 1.47 0.12
N ILE A 162 4.77 1.50 -1.18
CA ILE A 162 5.72 2.48 -1.75
C ILE A 162 5.24 3.92 -1.48
N SER A 163 3.93 4.16 -1.57
CA SER A 163 3.36 5.47 -1.24
C SER A 163 3.51 5.78 0.25
N LEU A 164 3.25 4.81 1.14
CA LEU A 164 3.43 4.95 2.58
C LEU A 164 4.86 5.31 2.97
N ILE A 165 5.88 4.71 2.34
CA ILE A 165 7.29 5.07 2.58
C ILE A 165 7.50 6.56 2.36
N LYS A 166 6.99 7.11 1.25
CA LYS A 166 7.09 8.54 0.95
C LYS A 166 6.24 9.37 1.92
N ASP A 167 5.01 8.97 2.19
CA ASP A 167 4.09 9.70 3.05
C ASP A 167 4.59 9.81 4.50
N THR A 168 5.48 8.91 4.96
CA THR A 168 6.15 9.07 6.26
C THR A 168 6.93 10.38 6.39
N SER A 169 7.41 10.97 5.30
CA SER A 169 8.12 12.26 5.32
C SER A 169 7.23 13.41 5.84
N LEU A 170 5.91 13.26 5.77
CA LEU A 170 4.96 14.24 6.29
C LEU A 170 4.88 14.23 7.82
N ALA A 171 5.35 13.16 8.47
CA ALA A 171 5.40 13.05 9.93
C ALA A 171 6.34 14.08 10.58
N TYR A 172 7.27 14.63 9.79
CA TYR A 172 8.09 15.79 10.16
C TYR A 172 7.29 16.91 10.84
N ILE A 173 6.07 17.20 10.37
CA ILE A 173 5.26 18.33 10.86
C ILE A 173 4.83 18.17 12.32
N VAL A 174 4.77 16.94 12.83
CA VAL A 174 4.41 16.62 14.22
C VAL A 174 5.61 16.22 15.07
N GLY A 175 6.84 16.44 14.58
CA GLY A 175 8.06 16.25 15.37
C GLY A 175 8.65 14.84 15.36
N VAL A 176 8.09 13.92 14.57
CA VAL A 176 8.60 12.54 14.50
C VAL A 176 9.99 12.53 13.88
N ASN A 177 10.95 11.89 14.57
CA ASN A 177 12.36 11.80 14.21
C ASN A 177 12.65 10.84 13.02
N GLU A 178 11.83 10.86 11.98
CA GLU A 178 12.06 10.13 10.74
C GLU A 178 13.09 10.85 9.84
N LEU A 179 13.42 10.25 8.68
CA LEU A 179 14.48 10.73 7.79
C LEU A 179 14.38 12.21 7.42
N THR A 180 13.20 12.69 7.02
CA THR A 180 13.01 14.10 6.63
C THR A 180 13.20 15.04 7.82
N PHE A 181 12.76 14.67 9.02
CA PHE A 181 12.99 15.45 10.23
C PHE A 181 14.47 15.54 10.62
N LEU A 182 15.19 14.42 10.60
CA LEU A 182 16.62 14.44 10.90
C LEU A 182 17.41 15.24 9.85
N ALA A 183 17.02 15.14 8.58
CA ALA A 183 17.63 15.94 7.52
C ALA A 183 17.41 17.45 7.72
N THR A 184 16.20 17.85 8.08
CA THR A 184 15.90 19.26 8.40
C THR A 184 16.71 19.73 9.61
N GLN A 185 16.89 18.89 10.64
CA GLN A 185 17.77 19.21 11.76
C GLN A 185 19.23 19.42 11.33
N VAL A 186 19.78 18.51 10.52
CA VAL A 186 21.16 18.64 10.00
C VAL A 186 21.31 19.91 9.16
N ASN A 187 20.35 20.17 8.26
CA ASN A 187 20.32 21.38 7.46
C ASN A 187 20.30 22.65 8.31
N ASN A 188 19.46 22.68 9.36
CA ASN A 188 19.35 23.85 10.23
C ASN A 188 20.59 24.07 11.11
N ARG A 189 21.38 23.03 11.40
CA ARG A 189 22.65 23.16 12.13
C ARG A 189 23.76 23.74 11.25
N SER A 190 23.83 23.31 10.00
CA SER A 190 24.92 23.70 9.10
C SER A 190 24.62 24.95 8.28
N MET A 191 23.34 25.27 8.02
CA MET A 191 22.81 26.45 7.31
C MET A 191 23.43 26.81 5.94
N VAL A 192 24.39 26.03 5.43
CA VAL A 192 25.20 26.36 4.25
C VAL A 192 24.99 25.37 3.09
N TYR A 193 24.52 24.15 3.36
CA TYR A 193 24.46 23.04 2.37
C TYR A 193 23.10 22.33 2.26
N PRO A 194 21.98 23.06 2.04
CA PRO A 194 20.65 22.46 1.91
C PRO A 194 20.53 21.50 0.72
N MET A 195 21.19 21.83 -0.40
CA MET A 195 21.10 21.02 -1.62
C MET A 195 21.66 19.61 -1.39
N GLU A 196 22.83 19.50 -0.77
CA GLU A 196 23.52 18.24 -0.52
C GLU A 196 22.70 17.34 0.42
N VAL A 197 22.19 17.91 1.52
CA VAL A 197 21.37 17.18 2.50
C VAL A 197 20.09 16.63 1.86
N PHE A 198 19.33 17.45 1.15
CA PHE A 198 18.07 17.00 0.54
C PHE A 198 18.29 16.12 -0.71
N LEU A 199 19.42 16.26 -1.41
CA LEU A 199 19.81 15.32 -2.47
C LEU A 199 20.09 13.93 -1.90
N PHE A 200 20.77 13.85 -0.75
CA PHE A 200 20.98 12.59 -0.05
C PHE A 200 19.66 11.96 0.40
N VAL A 201 18.76 12.75 1.01
CA VAL A 201 17.42 12.27 1.40
C VAL A 201 16.65 11.74 0.19
N ALA A 202 16.66 12.47 -0.93
CA ALA A 202 16.01 12.02 -2.16
C ALA A 202 16.61 10.70 -2.67
N LEU A 203 17.93 10.54 -2.62
CA LEU A 203 18.61 9.30 -2.98
C LEU A 203 18.21 8.14 -2.06
N VAL A 204 18.14 8.37 -0.75
CA VAL A 204 17.71 7.34 0.22
C VAL A 204 16.27 6.91 -0.06
N TYR A 205 15.31 7.84 -0.18
CA TYR A 205 13.93 7.51 -0.54
C TYR A 205 13.84 6.77 -1.88
N PHE A 206 14.64 7.19 -2.87
CA PHE A 206 14.71 6.55 -4.17
C PHE A 206 15.19 5.10 -4.04
N VAL A 207 16.29 4.85 -3.32
CA VAL A 207 16.82 3.49 -3.09
C VAL A 207 15.80 2.63 -2.35
N LEU A 208 15.15 3.15 -1.30
CA LEU A 208 14.13 2.40 -0.55
C LEU A 208 12.94 2.02 -1.44
N CYS A 209 12.40 2.97 -2.19
CA CYS A 209 11.25 2.74 -3.08
C CYS A 209 11.62 1.82 -4.25
N LEU A 210 12.78 2.03 -4.88
CA LEU A 210 13.27 1.20 -5.99
C LEU A 210 13.52 -0.24 -5.54
N THR A 211 14.12 -0.44 -4.37
CA THR A 211 14.35 -1.78 -3.82
C THR A 211 13.03 -2.50 -3.62
N LEU A 212 12.03 -1.84 -3.03
CA LEU A 212 10.71 -2.43 -2.82
C LEU A 212 10.01 -2.75 -4.15
N ASP A 213 10.07 -1.86 -5.14
CA ASP A 213 9.48 -2.07 -6.47
C ASP A 213 10.15 -3.22 -7.24
N LEU A 214 11.48 -3.33 -7.18
CA LEU A 214 12.21 -4.44 -7.81
C LEU A 214 11.87 -5.79 -7.17
N LEU A 215 11.83 -5.86 -5.84
CA LEU A 215 11.44 -7.06 -5.10
C LEU A 215 10.00 -7.46 -5.44
N ALA A 216 9.10 -6.49 -5.47
CA ALA A 216 7.71 -6.67 -5.84
C ALA A 216 7.52 -7.20 -7.27
N ASN A 217 8.20 -6.60 -8.24
CA ASN A 217 8.14 -7.01 -9.64
C ASN A 217 8.74 -8.41 -9.85
N GLY A 218 9.79 -8.75 -9.11
CA GLY A 218 10.34 -10.11 -9.07
C GLY A 218 9.32 -11.15 -8.59
N LEU A 219 8.57 -10.83 -7.52
CA LEU A 219 7.49 -11.68 -7.01
C LEU A 219 6.33 -11.78 -8.01
N ASN A 220 5.87 -10.67 -8.59
CA ASN A 220 4.76 -10.62 -9.54
C ASN A 220 5.03 -11.41 -10.83
N ARG A 221 6.29 -11.44 -11.31
CA ARG A 221 6.67 -12.22 -12.50
C ARG A 221 6.50 -13.72 -12.29
N ARG A 222 6.70 -14.22 -11.08
CA ARG A 222 6.46 -15.64 -10.75
C ARG A 222 4.98 -16.00 -10.85
N PHE A 223 4.09 -15.11 -10.44
CA PHE A 223 2.63 -15.33 -10.51
C PHE A 223 2.04 -15.11 -11.93
N SER A 224 2.59 -14.16 -12.69
CA SER A 224 2.09 -13.84 -14.05
C SER A 224 2.52 -14.83 -15.13
N SER A 225 3.61 -15.58 -14.91
CA SER A 225 4.10 -16.58 -15.88
C SER A 225 3.06 -17.67 -16.19
N GLN A 226 2.18 -18.03 -15.23
CA GLN A 226 1.06 -18.94 -15.49
C GLN A 226 -0.04 -18.34 -16.40
N ASN A 227 -0.31 -17.04 -16.30
CA ASN A 227 -1.40 -16.40 -17.07
C ASN A 227 -1.03 -16.18 -18.56
N ALA A 228 0.24 -15.92 -18.86
CA ALA A 228 0.70 -15.77 -20.25
C ALA A 228 0.66 -17.10 -21.03
N ILE A 229 1.04 -18.21 -20.37
CA ILE A 229 0.99 -19.56 -20.94
C ILE A 229 -0.46 -19.97 -21.25
N ASN A 230 -1.41 -19.68 -20.36
CA ASN A 230 -2.83 -19.98 -20.57
C ASN A 230 -3.46 -19.15 -21.70
N LYS A 231 -3.09 -17.87 -21.84
CA LYS A 231 -3.65 -17.00 -22.89
C LYS A 231 -3.18 -17.42 -24.29
N GLN A 232 -1.90 -17.81 -24.44
CA GLN A 232 -1.36 -18.33 -25.70
C GLN A 232 -1.95 -19.69 -26.08
N SER A 233 -2.20 -20.58 -25.10
CA SER A 233 -2.82 -21.87 -25.38
C SER A 233 -4.27 -21.71 -25.86
N ALA A 234 -5.04 -20.79 -25.26
CA ALA A 234 -6.42 -20.48 -25.66
C ALA A 234 -6.49 -19.90 -27.09
N ILE A 235 -5.58 -18.99 -27.44
CA ILE A 235 -5.49 -18.41 -28.80
C ILE A 235 -5.12 -19.49 -29.82
N LYS A 236 -4.11 -20.34 -29.55
CA LYS A 236 -3.75 -21.46 -30.42
C LYS A 236 -4.91 -22.44 -30.63
N ARG A 237 -5.69 -22.71 -29.57
CA ARG A 237 -6.82 -23.65 -29.61
C ARG A 237 -8.00 -23.08 -30.40
N SER A 238 -8.30 -21.79 -30.24
CA SER A 238 -9.26 -21.05 -31.07
C SER A 238 -8.86 -21.06 -32.54
N TRP A 239 -7.60 -20.70 -32.85
CA TRP A 239 -7.11 -20.69 -34.22
C TRP A 239 -7.16 -22.07 -34.89
N ARG A 240 -6.80 -23.14 -34.16
CA ARG A 240 -6.94 -24.52 -34.63
C ARG A 240 -8.40 -24.92 -34.89
N TRP A 241 -9.34 -24.48 -34.05
CA TRP A 241 -10.76 -24.74 -34.24
C TRP A 241 -11.31 -24.07 -35.50
N TRP A 242 -10.97 -22.79 -35.72
CA TRP A 242 -11.35 -22.06 -36.94
C TRP A 242 -10.75 -22.69 -38.19
N ARG A 243 -9.48 -23.11 -38.14
CA ARG A 243 -8.80 -23.79 -39.24
C ARG A 243 -9.46 -25.13 -39.58
N ASN A 244 -9.88 -25.92 -38.60
CA ASN A 244 -10.48 -27.22 -38.83
C ASN A 244 -11.96 -27.12 -39.28
N LYS A 245 -12.68 -26.05 -38.92
CA LYS A 245 -14.03 -25.79 -39.44
C LYS A 245 -14.06 -25.42 -40.92
N ALA A 246 -13.00 -24.79 -41.43
CA ALA A 246 -12.88 -24.43 -42.84
C ALA A 246 -12.66 -25.63 -43.78
N VAL A 247 -12.50 -26.85 -43.25
CA VAL A 247 -12.16 -28.07 -44.02
C VAL A 247 -13.33 -29.06 -44.09
N LEU A 248 -14.52 -28.73 -43.58
CA LEU A 248 -15.69 -29.60 -43.72
C LEU A 248 -16.33 -29.35 -45.10
N PRO A 249 -16.29 -30.32 -46.04
CA PRO A 249 -17.00 -30.19 -47.30
C PRO A 249 -18.50 -30.17 -47.01
N ALA A 250 -19.20 -29.22 -47.62
CA ALA A 250 -20.66 -29.21 -47.63
C ALA A 250 -21.12 -30.45 -48.41
N SER A 251 -21.62 -31.44 -47.67
CA SER A 251 -22.40 -32.57 -48.20
C SER A 251 -23.87 -32.31 -48.00
#